data_AF-A0A7V4LE26-F1
#
_entry.id   AF-A0A7V4LE26-F1
#
_cell.length_a   1.000
_cell.length_b   1.000
_cell.length_c   1.000
_cell.angle_alpha   90.00
_cell.angle_beta   90.00
_cell.angle_gamma   90.00
#
_symmetry.space_group_name_H-M   'P 1'
#
loop_
_entity.id
_entity.type
_entity.pdbx_description
1 polymer ?
#
loop_
_entity_poly.entity_id
_entity_poly.type
_entity_poly.pdbx_seq_one_letter_code
_entity_poly.pdbx_strand_id
1 'polypeptide(L)'
;EDALRRLAGGGYDLLVTDVVMDNLSGFQLAARVRALPGCDRLPILFATGLDDFPSFFAAGEGTGTDLIAKPFLLIELGVKALVLLGETKEQMARVWEGLAPVHLATDMEDAVRQAARLARPGEVVLLSPACASFDMFRDYAHRGEVFQHAVRGVQHDGKA
;
A
#
# COMPACT_ATOMS: atom_id res chain seq x y z
N GLU A 1 -12.23 2.58 12.51
CA GLU A 1 -12.24 1.65 13.67
C GLU A 1 -11.55 0.33 13.39
N ASP A 2 -11.94 -0.46 12.37
CA ASP A 2 -11.28 -1.76 12.12
C ASP A 2 -9.78 -1.63 11.74
N ALA A 3 -9.43 -0.66 10.89
CA ALA A 3 -8.04 -0.37 10.53
C ALA A 3 -7.16 -0.01 11.75
N LEU A 4 -7.69 0.78 12.70
CA LEU A 4 -6.98 1.14 13.93
C LEU A 4 -6.75 -0.08 14.83
N ARG A 5 -7.73 -0.98 14.94
CA ARG A 5 -7.57 -2.24 15.67
C ARG A 5 -6.50 -3.14 15.05
N ARG A 6 -6.44 -3.22 13.72
CA ARG A 6 -5.40 -3.98 13.01
C ARG A 6 -4.01 -3.36 13.19
N LEU A 7 -3.90 -2.04 13.08
CA LEU A 7 -2.64 -1.31 13.28
C LEU A 7 -2.09 -1.44 14.70
N ALA A 8 -2.96 -1.47 15.72
CA ALA A 8 -2.56 -1.73 17.10
C ALA A 8 -1.96 -3.13 17.31
N GLY A 9 -2.22 -4.07 16.41
CA GLY A 9 -1.58 -5.39 16.40
C GLY A 9 -0.12 -5.38 15.90
N GLY A 10 0.38 -4.24 15.40
CA GLY A 10 1.73 -4.09 14.86
C GLY A 10 1.94 -4.82 13.52
N GLY A 11 3.20 -4.86 13.07
CA GLY A 11 3.61 -5.59 11.86
C GLY A 11 3.36 -4.87 10.53
N TYR A 12 3.27 -3.53 10.55
CA TYR A 12 3.19 -2.71 9.34
C TYR A 12 4.39 -1.76 9.29
N ASP A 13 4.99 -1.64 8.11
CA ASP A 13 6.14 -0.76 7.87
C ASP A 13 5.76 0.55 7.16
N LEU A 14 4.51 0.65 6.66
CA LEU A 14 3.95 1.84 6.00
C LEU A 14 2.42 1.84 6.15
N LEU A 15 1.85 3.02 6.39
CA LEU A 15 0.42 3.27 6.24
C LEU A 15 0.18 4.08 4.96
N VAL A 16 -0.66 3.59 4.05
CA VAL A 16 -1.19 4.38 2.93
C VAL A 16 -2.66 4.67 3.19
N THR A 17 -3.07 5.93 3.12
CA THR A 17 -4.46 6.32 3.39
C THR A 17 -4.92 7.45 2.49
N ASP A 18 -6.20 7.43 2.09
CA ASP A 18 -6.84 8.57 1.48
C ASP A 18 -6.88 9.74 2.46
N VAL A 19 -6.78 10.97 1.95
CA VAL A 19 -6.99 12.18 2.74
C VAL A 19 -8.48 12.38 3.05
N VAL A 20 -9.35 12.14 2.06
CA VAL A 20 -10.79 12.35 2.19
C VAL A 20 -11.49 11.00 2.33
N MET A 21 -12.14 10.77 3.48
CA MET A 21 -12.96 9.58 3.75
C MET A 21 -14.21 9.98 4.54
N ASP A 22 -15.30 9.21 4.41
CA ASP A 22 -16.64 9.58 4.89
C ASP A 22 -16.74 9.89 6.39
N ASN A 23 -15.99 9.18 7.24
CA ASN A 23 -16.17 9.22 8.71
C ASN A 23 -14.93 9.70 9.49
N LEU A 24 -13.77 9.73 8.85
CA LEU A 24 -12.48 10.06 9.47
C LEU A 24 -11.53 10.50 8.37
N SER A 25 -11.04 11.74 8.39
CA SER A 25 -10.03 12.14 7.40
C SER A 25 -8.74 11.33 7.57
N GLY A 26 -7.96 11.22 6.50
CA GLY A 26 -6.62 10.62 6.55
C GLY A 26 -5.74 11.27 7.62
N PHE A 27 -5.83 12.59 7.77
CA PHE A 27 -5.10 13.33 8.81
C PHE A 27 -5.51 12.92 10.22
N GLN A 28 -6.80 12.81 10.49
CA GLN A 28 -7.29 12.35 11.79
C GLN A 28 -6.92 10.89 12.05
N LEU A 29 -6.91 10.05 11.01
CA LEU A 29 -6.42 8.68 11.10
C LEU A 29 -4.93 8.66 11.47
N ALA A 30 -4.10 9.43 10.78
CA ALA A 30 -2.68 9.52 11.07
C ALA A 30 -2.39 9.98 12.50
N ALA A 31 -3.10 11.00 12.99
CA ALA A 31 -2.97 11.44 14.38
C ALA A 31 -3.29 10.32 15.37
N ARG A 32 -4.35 9.53 15.11
CA ARG A 32 -4.69 8.36 15.95
C ARG A 32 -3.65 7.25 15.87
N VAL A 33 -3.12 6.99 14.68
CA VAL A 33 -2.10 5.95 14.45
C VAL A 33 -0.79 6.32 15.14
N ARG A 34 -0.37 7.58 15.06
CA ARG A 34 0.83 8.08 15.77
C ARG A 34 0.72 7.95 17.30
N ALA A 35 -0.51 7.95 17.84
CA ALA A 35 -0.76 7.74 19.27
C ALA A 35 -0.77 6.26 19.69
N LEU A 36 -0.73 5.31 18.75
CA LEU A 36 -0.67 3.89 19.07
C LEU A 36 0.77 3.48 19.47
N PRO A 37 0.93 2.61 20.49
CA PRO A 37 2.24 2.09 20.87
C PRO A 37 2.94 1.41 19.69
N GLY A 38 4.17 1.84 19.38
CA GLY A 38 4.98 1.28 18.29
C GLY A 38 4.66 1.83 16.88
N CYS A 39 3.74 2.78 16.76
CA CYS A 39 3.38 3.41 15.49
C CYS A 39 3.74 4.92 15.42
N ASP A 40 4.37 5.45 16.46
CA ASP A 40 4.82 6.85 16.54
C ASP A 40 5.75 7.23 15.37
N ARG A 41 6.53 6.28 14.85
CA ARG A 41 7.43 6.45 13.70
C ARG A 41 6.97 5.79 12.41
N LEU A 42 5.81 5.13 12.38
CA LEU A 42 5.28 4.46 11.18
C LEU A 42 5.20 5.45 10.00
N PRO A 43 5.92 5.26 8.89
CA PRO A 43 5.77 6.09 7.69
C PRO A 43 4.30 6.15 7.25
N ILE A 44 3.84 7.33 6.81
CA ILE A 44 2.46 7.52 6.34
C ILE A 44 2.51 8.22 4.97
N LEU A 45 1.92 7.58 3.96
CA LEU A 45 1.72 8.11 2.61
C LEU A 45 0.25 8.49 2.43
N PHE A 46 -0.01 9.76 2.20
CA PHE A 46 -1.35 10.28 1.93
C PHE A 46 -1.66 10.27 0.43
N ALA A 47 -2.75 9.63 0.03
CA ALA A 47 -3.31 9.75 -1.31
C ALA A 47 -4.39 10.84 -1.32
N THR A 48 -4.20 11.93 -2.08
CA THR A 48 -5.15 13.07 -2.12
C THR A 48 -5.61 13.40 -3.53
N GLY A 49 -6.72 14.13 -3.71
CA GLY A 49 -7.09 14.71 -5.00
C GLY A 49 -6.27 15.96 -5.33
N LEU A 50 -6.13 16.29 -6.63
CA LEU A 50 -5.40 17.50 -7.08
C LEU A 50 -5.96 18.82 -6.50
N ASP A 51 -7.16 18.81 -5.95
CA ASP A 51 -7.88 19.95 -5.36
C ASP A 51 -7.66 20.13 -3.84
N ASP A 52 -7.01 19.17 -3.17
CA ASP A 52 -6.98 19.10 -1.70
C ASP A 52 -5.58 19.37 -1.09
N PHE A 53 -4.63 19.84 -1.91
CA PHE A 53 -3.33 20.35 -1.47
C PHE A 53 -3.40 21.45 -0.39
N PRO A 54 -4.36 22.39 -0.41
CA PRO A 54 -4.47 23.41 0.64
C PRO A 54 -4.71 22.83 2.04
N SER A 55 -5.48 21.74 2.14
CA SER A 55 -5.79 21.07 3.41
C SER A 55 -4.55 20.45 4.05
N PHE A 56 -3.55 20.06 3.26
CA PHE A 56 -2.28 19.53 3.76
C PHE A 56 -1.42 20.60 4.45
N PHE A 57 -1.26 21.76 3.82
CA PHE A 57 -0.51 22.87 4.44
C PHE A 57 -1.17 23.32 5.77
N ALA A 58 -2.49 23.19 5.86
CA ALA A 58 -3.22 23.42 7.10
C ALA A 58 -3.10 22.28 8.13
N ALA A 59 -2.89 21.04 7.70
CA ALA A 59 -2.86 19.85 8.56
C ALA A 59 -1.51 19.58 9.25
N GLY A 60 -0.43 20.23 8.83
CA GLY A 60 0.79 20.29 9.64
C GLY A 60 2.08 20.31 8.83
N GLU A 61 2.87 21.36 9.04
CA GLU A 61 4.30 21.37 8.73
C GLU A 61 5.02 20.25 9.51
N GLY A 62 5.71 19.34 8.82
CA GLY A 62 6.91 18.70 9.38
C GLY A 62 6.81 17.29 9.99
N THR A 63 5.75 16.49 9.81
CA THR A 63 5.61 15.19 10.51
C THR A 63 6.13 13.94 9.80
N GLY A 64 7.02 14.05 8.80
CA GLY A 64 7.57 12.88 8.10
C GLY A 64 6.49 12.13 7.32
N THR A 65 5.76 12.89 6.52
CA THR A 65 4.52 12.50 5.86
C THR A 65 4.67 12.76 4.37
N ASP A 66 4.61 11.68 3.58
CA ASP A 66 4.72 11.75 2.12
C ASP A 66 3.32 11.81 1.49
N LEU A 67 3.23 12.38 0.29
CA LEU A 67 1.95 12.65 -0.37
C LEU A 67 1.98 12.22 -1.83
N ILE A 68 0.87 11.68 -2.31
CA ILE A 68 0.67 11.28 -3.69
C ILE A 68 -0.66 11.81 -4.22
N ALA A 69 -0.64 12.47 -5.38
CA ALA A 69 -1.81 13.16 -5.95
C ALA A 69 -2.57 12.24 -6.91
N LYS A 70 -3.88 12.11 -6.73
CA LYS A 70 -4.80 11.34 -7.57
C LYS A 70 -5.21 12.19 -8.79
N PRO A 71 -5.19 11.63 -10.01
CA PRO A 71 -4.67 10.30 -10.34
C PRO A 71 -3.14 10.29 -10.34
N PHE A 72 -2.53 9.34 -9.63
CA PHE A 72 -1.08 9.13 -9.69
C PHE A 72 -0.77 7.92 -10.56
N LEU A 73 0.36 8.00 -11.25
CA LEU A 73 0.97 6.83 -11.85
C LEU A 73 1.92 6.23 -10.82
N LEU A 74 1.86 4.91 -10.62
CA LEU A 74 2.70 4.19 -9.65
C LEU A 74 4.20 4.54 -9.83
N ILE A 75 4.61 4.89 -11.06
CA ILE A 75 5.97 5.25 -11.46
C ILE A 75 6.53 6.47 -10.72
N GLU A 76 5.66 7.36 -10.23
CA GLU A 76 6.06 8.54 -9.45
C GLU A 76 6.68 8.17 -8.09
N LEU A 77 6.43 6.95 -7.60
CA LEU A 77 7.02 6.39 -6.37
C LEU A 77 8.38 5.71 -6.59
N GLY A 78 8.90 5.65 -7.83
CA GLY A 78 10.11 4.89 -8.14
C GLY A 78 9.89 3.39 -8.00
N VAL A 79 9.08 2.81 -8.89
CA VAL A 79 8.73 1.38 -8.83
C VAL A 79 9.93 0.52 -9.21
N LYS A 80 10.44 -0.25 -8.25
CA LYS A 80 11.51 -1.24 -8.49
C LYS A 80 11.03 -2.39 -9.37
N ALA A 81 9.82 -2.90 -9.12
CA ALA A 81 9.19 -3.97 -9.87
C ALA A 81 7.68 -3.98 -9.60
N LEU A 82 6.90 -4.48 -10.55
CA LEU A 82 5.47 -4.77 -10.39
C LEU A 82 5.24 -6.28 -10.35
N VAL A 83 4.36 -6.71 -9.44
CA VAL A 83 3.81 -8.07 -9.43
C VAL A 83 2.31 -7.96 -9.69
N LEU A 84 1.87 -8.47 -10.84
CA LEU A 84 0.51 -8.29 -11.36
C LEU A 84 -0.28 -9.60 -11.26
N LEU A 85 -1.51 -9.51 -10.79
CA LEU A 85 -2.45 -10.61 -10.63
C LEU A 85 -3.87 -10.19 -11.05
N GLY A 86 -4.75 -11.16 -11.24
CA GLY A 86 -6.12 -10.94 -11.73
C GLY A 86 -6.24 -10.94 -13.26
N GLU A 87 -7.46 -10.81 -13.75
CA GLU A 87 -7.81 -10.95 -15.18
C GLU A 87 -7.11 -9.94 -16.11
N THR A 88 -6.76 -8.76 -15.59
CA THR A 88 -6.17 -7.67 -16.39
C THR A 88 -4.65 -7.63 -16.36
N LYS A 89 -4.00 -8.61 -15.72
CA LYS A 89 -2.54 -8.59 -15.47
C LYS A 89 -1.72 -8.52 -16.77
N GLU A 90 -2.14 -9.19 -17.84
CA GLU A 90 -1.44 -9.15 -19.14
C GLU A 90 -1.62 -7.80 -19.85
N GLN A 91 -2.79 -7.19 -19.74
CA GLN A 91 -3.04 -5.85 -20.30
C GLN A 91 -2.18 -4.81 -19.58
N MET A 92 -2.15 -4.88 -18.26
CA MET A 92 -1.33 -4.01 -17.43
C MET A 92 0.16 -4.24 -17.70
N ALA A 93 0.62 -5.49 -17.86
CA ALA A 93 2.02 -5.79 -18.19
C ALA A 93 2.51 -5.09 -19.45
N ARG A 94 1.66 -4.97 -20.48
CA ARG A 94 1.99 -4.24 -21.72
C ARG A 94 2.15 -2.74 -21.51
N VAL A 95 1.35 -2.15 -20.60
CA VAL A 95 1.47 -0.72 -20.26
C VAL A 95 2.80 -0.42 -19.56
N TRP A 96 3.28 -1.38 -18.77
CA TRP A 96 4.52 -1.25 -17.99
C TRP A 96 5.77 -1.74 -18.71
N GLU A 97 5.64 -2.23 -19.94
CA GLU A 97 6.76 -2.70 -20.75
C GLU A 97 7.78 -1.56 -20.98
N GLY A 98 9.03 -1.81 -20.61
CA GLY A 98 10.11 -0.83 -20.70
C GLY A 98 10.12 0.25 -19.62
N LEU A 99 9.11 0.31 -18.74
CA LEU A 99 9.04 1.27 -17.63
C LEU A 99 9.55 0.70 -16.31
N ALA A 100 9.24 -0.57 -16.02
CA ALA A 100 9.73 -1.29 -14.85
C ALA A 100 9.69 -2.81 -15.10
N PRO A 101 10.48 -3.61 -14.36
CA PRO A 101 10.33 -5.05 -14.35
C PRO A 101 8.91 -5.47 -13.95
N VAL A 102 8.29 -6.35 -14.73
CA VAL A 102 6.94 -6.87 -14.48
C VAL A 102 6.99 -8.37 -14.26
N HIS A 103 6.30 -8.84 -13.23
CA HIS A 103 6.12 -10.24 -12.91
C HIS A 103 4.64 -10.57 -12.86
N LEU A 104 4.24 -11.70 -13.45
CA LEU A 104 2.86 -12.18 -13.41
C LEU A 104 2.71 -13.23 -12.31
N ALA A 105 1.72 -13.05 -11.45
CA ALA A 105 1.37 -13.98 -10.41
C ALA A 105 0.07 -14.74 -10.75
N THR A 106 -0.05 -15.94 -10.20
CA THR A 106 -1.27 -16.77 -10.34
C THR A 106 -2.35 -16.35 -9.36
N ASP A 107 -1.96 -15.97 -8.15
CA ASP A 107 -2.82 -15.64 -7.02
C ASP A 107 -2.08 -14.71 -6.04
N MET A 108 -2.74 -14.37 -4.92
CA MET A 108 -2.17 -13.46 -3.91
C MET A 108 -0.95 -14.06 -3.20
N GLU A 109 -0.93 -15.36 -2.93
CA GLU A 109 0.21 -16.00 -2.24
C GLU A 109 1.44 -16.00 -3.12
N ASP A 110 1.27 -16.32 -4.40
CA ASP A 110 2.32 -16.21 -5.40
C ASP A 110 2.80 -14.78 -5.58
N ALA A 111 1.87 -13.81 -5.63
CA ALA A 111 2.22 -12.40 -5.75
C ALA A 111 3.09 -11.92 -4.59
N VAL A 112 2.68 -12.23 -3.36
CA VAL A 112 3.41 -11.85 -2.14
C VAL A 112 4.76 -12.55 -2.05
N ARG A 113 4.84 -13.85 -2.38
CA ARG A 113 6.12 -14.59 -2.41
C ARG A 113 7.10 -14.01 -3.43
N GLN A 114 6.62 -13.68 -4.63
CA GLN A 114 7.46 -13.04 -5.65
C GLN A 114 7.94 -11.67 -5.19
N ALA A 115 7.04 -10.84 -4.65
CA ALA A 115 7.38 -9.52 -4.12
C ALA A 115 8.43 -9.60 -3.00
N ALA A 116 8.29 -10.56 -2.07
CA ALA A 116 9.25 -10.77 -0.99
C ALA A 116 10.64 -11.18 -1.49
N ARG A 117 10.75 -11.94 -2.59
CA ARG A 117 12.04 -12.29 -3.21
C ARG A 117 12.71 -11.12 -3.92
N LEU A 118 11.91 -10.17 -4.42
CA LEU A 118 12.40 -8.97 -5.12
C LEU A 118 12.79 -7.85 -4.15
N ALA A 119 12.11 -7.77 -3.02
CA ALA A 119 12.38 -6.79 -1.97
C ALA A 119 13.70 -7.07 -1.24
N ARG A 120 14.37 -6.01 -0.81
CA ARG A 120 15.54 -6.04 0.08
C ARG A 120 15.14 -5.50 1.46
N PRO A 121 15.93 -5.80 2.52
CA PRO A 121 15.72 -5.17 3.81
C PRO A 121 15.65 -3.65 3.70
N GLY A 122 14.58 -3.06 4.24
CA GLY A 122 14.32 -1.61 4.16
C GLY A 122 13.53 -1.14 2.94
N GLU A 123 13.20 -2.02 1.98
CA GLU A 123 12.29 -1.71 0.88
C GLU A 123 10.83 -2.07 1.22
N VAL A 124 9.89 -1.42 0.56
CA VAL A 124 8.44 -1.59 0.82
C VAL A 124 7.79 -2.41 -0.27
N VAL A 125 6.97 -3.39 0.13
CA VAL A 125 6.00 -4.06 -0.75
C VAL A 125 4.64 -3.42 -0.54
N LEU A 126 4.14 -2.72 -1.56
CA LEU A 126 2.85 -2.05 -1.54
C LEU A 126 1.81 -2.83 -2.36
N LEU A 127 0.70 -3.22 -1.73
CA LEU A 127 -0.49 -3.65 -2.46
C LEU A 127 -1.25 -2.41 -2.97
N SER A 128 -1.11 -2.10 -4.26
CA SER A 128 -1.78 -0.97 -4.92
C SER A 128 -2.71 -1.44 -6.06
N PRO A 129 -3.97 -1.80 -5.76
CA PRO A 129 -4.92 -2.28 -6.76
C PRO A 129 -5.44 -1.11 -7.61
N ALA A 130 -5.20 -1.16 -8.92
CA ALA A 130 -5.62 -0.14 -9.89
C ALA A 130 -7.04 -0.35 -10.46
N CYS A 131 -7.65 -1.53 -10.22
CA CYS A 131 -8.97 -1.90 -10.73
C CYS A 131 -9.80 -2.63 -9.67
N ALA A 132 -11.13 -2.60 -9.81
CA ALA A 132 -12.04 -3.44 -9.04
C ALA A 132 -11.79 -4.92 -9.38
N SER A 133 -11.43 -5.72 -8.38
CA SER A 133 -11.01 -7.11 -8.53
C SER A 133 -12.11 -8.08 -8.06
N PHE A 134 -13.33 -7.91 -8.57
CA PHE A 134 -14.47 -8.77 -8.22
C PHE A 134 -14.34 -10.19 -8.81
N ASP A 135 -13.36 -10.40 -9.69
CA ASP A 135 -12.97 -11.68 -10.27
C ASP A 135 -12.33 -12.62 -9.25
N MET A 136 -11.49 -12.08 -8.35
CA MET A 136 -10.73 -12.90 -7.38
C MET A 136 -11.11 -12.66 -5.92
N PHE A 137 -11.77 -11.55 -5.60
CA PHE A 137 -12.08 -11.19 -4.21
C PHE A 137 -13.52 -10.71 -4.07
N ARG A 138 -14.16 -11.05 -2.94
CA ARG A 138 -15.53 -10.62 -2.64
C ARG A 138 -15.68 -9.10 -2.63
N ASP A 139 -14.71 -8.42 -2.02
CA ASP A 139 -14.67 -6.97 -1.87
C ASP A 139 -13.23 -6.50 -1.55
N TYR A 140 -13.08 -5.18 -1.37
CA TYR A 140 -11.81 -4.53 -1.03
C TYR A 140 -11.21 -5.02 0.30
N ALA A 141 -12.05 -5.29 1.31
CA ALA A 141 -11.60 -5.71 2.63
C ALA A 141 -11.09 -7.17 2.59
N HIS A 142 -11.83 -8.06 1.91
CA HIS A 142 -11.42 -9.44 1.68
C HIS A 142 -10.07 -9.50 0.95
N ARG A 143 -9.84 -8.66 -0.05
CA ARG A 143 -8.54 -8.58 -0.74
C ARG A 143 -7.40 -8.22 0.22
N GLY A 144 -7.62 -7.23 1.09
CA GLY A 144 -6.67 -6.85 2.12
C GLY A 144 -6.39 -7.97 3.12
N GLU A 145 -7.43 -8.72 3.52
CA GLU A 145 -7.31 -9.88 4.41
C GLU A 145 -6.47 -11.00 3.79
N VAL A 146 -6.72 -11.34 2.53
CA VAL A 146 -5.95 -12.37 1.81
C VAL A 146 -4.49 -11.93 1.66
N PHE A 147 -4.22 -10.66 1.37
CA PHE A 147 -2.85 -10.14 1.33
C PHE A 147 -2.16 -10.22 2.70
N GLN A 148 -2.82 -9.79 3.77
CA GLN A 148 -2.29 -9.89 5.14
C GLN A 148 -1.98 -11.34 5.51
N HIS A 149 -2.85 -12.28 5.13
CA HIS A 149 -2.64 -13.70 5.34
C HIS A 149 -1.40 -14.20 4.60
N ALA A 150 -1.29 -13.88 3.31
CA ALA A 150 -0.15 -14.25 2.48
C ALA A 150 1.18 -13.67 3.02
N VAL A 151 1.19 -12.41 3.48
CA VAL A 151 2.37 -11.76 4.07
C VAL A 151 2.84 -12.49 5.33
N ARG A 152 1.91 -12.89 6.21
CA ARG A 152 2.25 -13.67 7.43
C ARG A 152 2.84 -15.04 7.12
N GLY A 153 2.54 -15.59 5.94
CA GLY A 153 3.11 -16.85 5.47
C GLY A 153 4.53 -16.74 4.92
N VAL A 154 5.04 -15.52 4.68
CA VAL A 154 6.40 -15.31 4.19
C VAL A 154 7.39 -15.44 5.35
N GLN A 155 8.12 -16.54 5.39
CA GLN A 155 9.27 -16.66 6.29
C GLN A 155 10.38 -15.73 5.78
N HIS A 156 10.87 -14.85 6.65
CA HIS A 156 12.11 -14.15 6.38
C HIS A 156 13.24 -15.17 6.39
N ASP A 157 13.77 -15.52 5.22
CA ASP A 157 15.08 -16.17 5.11
C ASP A 157 16.15 -15.15 5.55
N GLY A 158 16.26 -14.98 6.87
CA GLY A 158 17.29 -14.19 7.51
C GLY A 158 18.64 -14.84 7.29
N LYS A 159 19.30 -14.51 6.18
CA LYS A 159 20.76 -14.55 6.15
C LYS A 159 21.26 -13.29 6.85
N ALA A 160 21.66 -13.50 8.10
CA ALA A 160 22.49 -12.62 8.91
C ALA A 160 23.79 -12.22 8.20
#